data_AF-F1LBE9-F1
#
_entry.id   AF-F1LBE9-F1
#
_cell.length_a   1.000
_cell.length_b   1.000
_cell.length_c   1.000
_cell.angle_alpha   90.00
_cell.angle_beta   90.00
_cell.angle_gamma   90.00
#
_symmetry.space_group_name_H-M   'P 1'
#
loop_
_entity.id
_entity.type
_entity.pdbx_description
1 polymer ?
#
loop_
_entity_poly.entity_id
_entity_poly.type
_entity_poly.pdbx_seq_one_letter_code
_entity_poly.pdbx_strand_id
1 'polypeptide(L)'
;MMYASFISATFILIVLSLAYCQSDGFRPIRYRNCKSNFELLTVEAAGCPGKTNHCPFKRGSEPRIRIGFKPTRDVRELETSVRAKLGAVFVPFNLEEKNACIGGNLTCPLKAGQTYYYSQSVKILHEYPKGGRSSQLASQR
;
A
#
# COMPACT_ATOMS: atom_id res chain seq x y z
N MET A 1 7.61 -19.15 -49.90
CA MET A 1 6.55 -18.26 -49.37
C MET A 1 5.98 -18.74 -48.02
N MET A 2 5.78 -20.05 -47.80
CA MET A 2 5.25 -20.58 -46.53
C MET A 2 6.16 -20.35 -45.31
N TYR A 3 7.49 -20.47 -45.46
CA TYR A 3 8.47 -20.30 -44.38
C TYR A 3 8.52 -18.88 -43.79
N ALA A 4 8.28 -17.84 -44.61
CA ALA A 4 8.29 -16.45 -44.16
C ALA A 4 7.09 -16.11 -43.26
N SER A 5 5.92 -16.72 -43.53
CA SER A 5 4.72 -16.57 -42.70
C SER A 5 4.83 -17.28 -41.35
N PHE A 6 5.58 -18.39 -41.28
CA PHE A 6 5.86 -19.08 -40.00
C PHE A 6 6.84 -18.29 -39.13
N ILE A 7 7.81 -17.59 -39.72
CA ILE A 7 8.78 -16.75 -39.00
C ILE A 7 8.08 -15.51 -38.42
N SER A 8 7.15 -14.87 -39.15
CA SER A 8 6.43 -13.70 -38.63
C SER A 8 5.48 -14.04 -37.48
N ALA A 9 4.75 -15.16 -37.57
CA ALA A 9 3.81 -15.58 -36.54
C ALA A 9 4.52 -15.94 -35.22
N THR A 10 5.68 -16.59 -35.29
CA THR A 10 6.48 -16.93 -34.10
C THR A 10 7.09 -15.69 -33.44
N PHE A 11 7.56 -14.73 -34.23
CA PHE A 11 8.07 -13.46 -33.70
C PHE A 11 6.99 -12.66 -32.97
N ILE A 12 5.76 -12.63 -33.51
CA ILE A 12 4.61 -11.97 -32.85
C ILE A 12 4.24 -12.67 -31.52
N LEU A 13 4.26 -14.01 -31.48
CA LEU A 13 3.98 -14.77 -30.25
C LEU A 13 5.06 -14.57 -29.17
N ILE A 14 6.33 -14.42 -29.56
CA ILE A 14 7.46 -14.15 -28.65
C ILE A 14 7.39 -12.71 -28.10
N VAL A 15 6.98 -11.74 -28.90
CA VAL A 15 6.78 -10.35 -28.42
C VAL A 15 5.59 -10.25 -27.45
N LEU A 16 4.52 -11.01 -27.70
CA LEU A 16 3.36 -11.06 -26.79
C LEU A 16 3.69 -11.69 -25.42
N SER A 17 4.60 -12.67 -25.36
CA SER A 17 4.98 -13.30 -24.09
C SER A 17 5.90 -12.43 -23.23
N LEU A 18 6.77 -11.62 -23.84
CA LEU A 18 7.63 -10.65 -23.15
C LEU A 18 6.88 -9.42 -22.62
N ALA A 19 5.70 -9.11 -23.16
CA ALA A 19 4.88 -7.97 -22.74
C ALA A 19 4.10 -8.19 -21.42
N TYR A 20 4.10 -9.41 -20.86
CA TYR A 20 3.48 -9.69 -19.56
C TYR A 20 4.36 -9.22 -18.40
N CYS A 21 4.65 -7.92 -18.34
CA CYS A 21 5.17 -7.29 -17.14
C CYS A 21 4.00 -7.19 -16.15
N GLN A 22 3.88 -8.17 -15.24
CA GLN A 22 2.92 -8.10 -14.13
C GLN A 22 3.37 -6.96 -13.20
N SER A 23 2.84 -5.76 -13.43
CA SER A 23 3.04 -4.62 -12.52
C SER A 23 2.27 -4.89 -11.24
N ASP A 24 2.97 -4.92 -10.11
CA ASP A 24 2.38 -5.06 -8.77
C ASP A 24 1.73 -3.71 -8.38
N GLY A 25 0.54 -3.47 -8.91
CA GLY A 25 -0.24 -2.25 -8.71
C GLY A 25 -0.96 -2.22 -7.35
N PHE A 26 -1.39 -1.03 -6.95
CA PHE A 26 -2.24 -0.88 -5.76
C PHE A 26 -3.57 -1.61 -5.95
N ARG A 27 -3.93 -2.44 -4.98
CA ARG A 27 -5.22 -3.15 -4.91
C ARG A 27 -5.93 -2.89 -3.59
N PRO A 28 -7.26 -2.77 -3.57
CA PRO A 28 -8.01 -2.58 -2.34
C PRO A 28 -7.84 -3.77 -1.39
N ILE A 29 -7.70 -3.48 -0.10
CA ILE A 29 -7.63 -4.46 0.97
C ILE A 29 -8.70 -4.18 2.02
N ARG A 30 -9.11 -5.22 2.75
CA ARG A 30 -10.01 -5.08 3.89
C ARG A 30 -9.30 -4.32 5.00
N TYR A 31 -9.99 -3.31 5.52
CA TYR A 31 -9.54 -2.51 6.66
C TYR A 31 -10.66 -2.32 7.67
N ARG A 32 -10.30 -1.94 8.89
CA ARG A 32 -11.22 -1.54 9.94
C ARG A 32 -10.86 -0.13 10.38
N ASN A 33 -11.83 0.79 10.34
CA ASN A 33 -11.63 2.11 10.91
C ASN A 33 -11.50 2.00 12.44
N CYS A 34 -10.38 2.49 12.98
CA CYS A 34 -10.05 2.48 14.39
C CYS A 34 -10.31 3.84 15.06
N LYS A 35 -11.45 4.48 14.73
CA LYS A 35 -11.86 5.83 15.18
C LYS A 35 -10.96 6.94 14.64
N SER A 36 -10.68 6.93 13.33
CA SER A 36 -10.00 8.05 12.68
C SER A 36 -10.77 9.36 12.83
N ASN A 37 -10.03 10.47 12.93
CA ASN A 37 -10.61 11.83 12.90
C ASN A 37 -11.12 12.22 11.50
N PHE A 38 -10.71 11.49 10.47
CA PHE A 38 -11.04 11.71 9.07
C PHE A 38 -11.94 10.62 8.53
N GLU A 39 -12.65 10.93 7.44
CA GLU A 39 -13.41 9.95 6.68
C GLU A 39 -12.43 9.08 5.87
N LEU A 40 -12.35 7.79 6.17
CA LEU A 40 -11.55 6.84 5.41
C LEU A 40 -12.37 6.34 4.22
N LEU A 41 -11.83 6.47 3.02
CA LEU A 41 -12.47 6.05 1.77
C LEU A 41 -11.95 4.69 1.34
N THR A 42 -10.63 4.56 1.19
CA THR A 42 -9.99 3.35 0.68
C THR A 42 -8.69 3.04 1.41
N VAL A 43 -8.37 1.75 1.51
CA VAL A 43 -7.04 1.27 1.87
C VAL A 43 -6.60 0.27 0.82
N GLU A 44 -5.46 0.53 0.21
CA GLU A 44 -4.91 -0.25 -0.87
C GLU A 44 -3.47 -0.66 -0.55
N ALA A 45 -3.04 -1.78 -1.12
CA ALA A 45 -1.69 -2.28 -0.96
C ALA A 45 -1.10 -2.70 -2.30
N ALA A 46 0.21 -2.54 -2.46
CA ALA A 46 1.01 -3.04 -3.58
C ALA A 46 2.23 -3.79 -3.03
N GLY A 47 2.80 -4.71 -3.80
CA GLY A 47 3.96 -5.50 -3.35
C GLY A 47 3.57 -6.69 -2.47
N CYS A 48 2.31 -7.15 -2.56
CA CYS A 48 1.75 -8.16 -1.67
C CYS A 48 1.32 -9.41 -2.44
N PRO A 49 1.82 -10.61 -2.10
CA PRO A 49 1.44 -11.82 -2.81
C PRO A 49 -0.04 -12.15 -2.63
N GLY A 50 -0.64 -12.70 -3.70
CA GLY A 50 -2.02 -13.20 -3.70
C GLY A 50 -3.05 -12.19 -4.21
N LYS A 51 -4.18 -12.73 -4.69
CA LYS A 51 -5.31 -11.97 -5.28
C LYS A 51 -6.48 -11.74 -4.31
N THR A 52 -6.29 -12.03 -3.03
CA THR A 52 -7.37 -11.89 -2.02
C THR A 52 -7.48 -10.45 -1.54
N ASN A 53 -8.58 -10.07 -0.89
CA ASN A 53 -8.74 -8.74 -0.27
C ASN A 53 -7.87 -8.53 0.99
N HIS A 54 -6.81 -9.32 1.16
CA HIS A 54 -5.81 -9.20 2.21
C HIS A 54 -4.43 -9.05 1.57
N CYS A 55 -3.55 -8.28 2.22
CA CYS A 55 -2.13 -8.23 1.89
C CYS A 55 -1.37 -9.04 2.96
N PRO A 56 -0.98 -10.29 2.68
CA PRO A 56 -0.10 -11.01 3.58
C PRO A 56 1.31 -10.42 3.53
N PHE A 57 1.82 -9.96 4.67
CA PHE A 57 3.17 -9.41 4.78
C PHE A 57 4.21 -10.52 4.78
N LYS A 58 5.09 -10.51 3.77
CA LYS A 58 6.22 -11.44 3.68
C LYS A 58 7.41 -10.85 4.44
N ARG A 59 8.12 -11.67 5.21
CA ARG A 59 9.40 -11.27 5.82
C ARG A 59 10.41 -10.85 4.76
N GLY A 60 11.15 -9.79 5.01
CA GLY A 60 12.10 -9.19 4.07
C GLY A 60 11.43 -8.49 2.87
N SER A 61 10.11 -8.30 2.90
CA SER A 61 9.42 -7.53 1.85
C SER A 61 9.18 -6.10 2.27
N GLU A 62 8.91 -5.26 1.28
CA GLU A 62 8.59 -3.85 1.45
C GLU A 62 7.31 -3.51 0.68
N PRO A 63 6.13 -3.92 1.19
CA PRO A 63 4.85 -3.54 0.61
C PRO A 63 4.63 -2.04 0.74
N ARG A 64 3.84 -1.50 -0.19
CA ARG A 64 3.40 -0.10 -0.19
C ARG A 64 1.93 -0.04 0.14
N ILE A 65 1.56 0.77 1.13
CA ILE A 65 0.16 1.00 1.53
C ILE A 65 -0.26 2.38 1.06
N ARG A 66 -1.47 2.49 0.49
CA ARG A 66 -2.10 3.76 0.11
C ARG A 66 -3.44 3.90 0.82
N ILE A 67 -3.67 5.05 1.44
CA ILE A 67 -4.87 5.38 2.19
C ILE A 67 -5.53 6.58 1.52
N GLY A 68 -6.73 6.37 0.98
CA GLY A 68 -7.60 7.44 0.54
C GLY A 68 -8.44 7.93 1.72
N PHE A 69 -8.38 9.22 2.01
CA PHE A 69 -9.12 9.84 3.11
C PHE A 69 -9.60 11.23 2.76
N LYS A 70 -10.61 11.70 3.48
CA LYS A 70 -11.20 13.03 3.35
C LYS A 70 -11.25 13.69 4.73
N PRO A 71 -10.50 14.78 4.95
CA PRO A 71 -10.49 15.45 6.24
C PRO A 71 -11.80 16.22 6.43
N THR A 72 -12.30 16.22 7.65
CA THR A 72 -13.55 16.90 8.05
C THR A 72 -13.35 18.38 8.39
N ARG A 73 -12.08 18.81 8.50
CA ARG A 73 -11.64 20.18 8.80
C ARG A 73 -10.35 20.48 8.05
N ASP A 74 -9.98 21.75 7.96
CA ASP A 74 -8.66 22.14 7.43
C ASP A 74 -7.54 21.62 8.35
N VAL A 75 -6.51 21.01 7.77
CA VAL A 75 -5.40 20.36 8.48
C VAL A 75 -4.09 20.99 8.03
N ARG A 76 -3.36 21.63 8.95
CA ARG A 76 -2.06 22.26 8.65
C ARG A 76 -0.90 21.28 8.77
N GLU A 77 -1.04 20.30 9.65
CA GLU A 77 -0.04 19.26 9.94
C GLU A 77 -0.76 17.94 10.12
N LEU A 78 -0.18 16.87 9.58
CA LEU A 78 -0.77 15.53 9.60
C LEU A 78 0.28 14.54 10.10
N GLU A 79 0.06 13.98 11.31
CA GLU A 79 0.97 12.99 11.88
C GLU A 79 0.48 11.57 11.57
N THR A 80 1.39 10.72 11.08
CA THR A 80 1.16 9.31 10.81
C THR A 80 1.86 8.45 11.86
N SER A 81 1.14 7.42 12.29
CA SER A 81 1.70 6.37 13.13
C SER A 81 1.23 5.00 12.64
N VAL A 82 2.15 4.04 12.62
CA VAL A 82 1.86 2.66 12.24
C VAL A 82 2.14 1.76 13.43
N ARG A 83 1.19 0.88 13.74
CA ARG A 83 1.33 -0.14 14.78
C ARG A 83 0.99 -1.51 14.19
N ALA A 84 1.85 -2.49 14.41
CA ALA A 84 1.57 -3.87 14.06
C ALA A 84 0.91 -4.58 15.25
N LYS A 85 -0.19 -5.30 15.01
CA LYS A 85 -0.76 -6.21 16.01
C LYS A 85 -0.16 -7.60 15.86
N LEU A 86 0.59 -8.04 16.86
CA LEU A 86 1.18 -9.39 16.95
C LEU A 86 0.46 -10.15 18.07
N GLY A 87 -0.54 -10.94 17.70
CA GLY A 87 -1.39 -11.62 18.69
C GLY A 87 -2.17 -10.61 19.55
N ALA A 88 -1.86 -10.56 20.85
CA ALA A 88 -2.46 -9.62 21.80
C ALA A 88 -1.69 -8.30 21.95
N VAL A 89 -0.48 -8.19 21.40
CA VAL A 89 0.42 -7.05 21.61
C VAL A 89 0.40 -6.11 20.40
N PHE A 90 0.48 -4.80 20.63
CA PHE A 90 0.71 -3.79 19.60
C PHE A 90 2.17 -3.32 19.64
N VAL A 91 2.88 -3.47 18.54
CA VAL A 91 4.27 -3.04 18.37
C VAL A 91 4.30 -1.81 17.48
N PRO A 92 4.88 -0.68 17.91
CA PRO A 92 5.03 0.50 17.07
C PRO A 92 6.03 0.23 15.94
N PHE A 93 5.74 0.76 14.75
CA PHE A 93 6.66 0.80 13.64
C PHE A 93 7.28 2.21 13.57
N ASN A 94 8.61 2.29 13.60
CA ASN A 94 9.30 3.57 13.50
C ASN A 94 9.28 4.04 12.05
N LEU A 95 8.53 5.11 11.80
CA LEU A 95 8.60 5.85 10.54
C LEU A 95 9.75 6.85 10.64
N GLU A 96 10.55 6.97 9.57
CA GLU A 96 11.62 7.97 9.48
C GLU A 96 11.06 9.39 9.51
N GLU A 97 9.95 9.61 8.81
CA GLU A 97 9.18 10.85 8.84
C GLU A 97 7.74 10.54 9.25
N LYS A 98 7.26 11.20 10.31
CA LYS A 98 5.89 11.06 10.82
C LYS A 98 4.96 12.12 10.27
N ASN A 99 5.49 13.25 9.82
CA ASN A 99 4.68 14.30 9.21
C ASN A 99 4.40 13.96 7.74
N ALA A 100 3.17 13.54 7.47
CA ALA A 100 2.71 13.20 6.14
C ALA A 100 2.72 14.40 5.17
N CYS A 101 2.74 15.63 5.68
CA CYS A 101 2.86 16.86 4.90
C CYS A 101 4.30 17.15 4.44
N ILE A 102 5.30 16.56 5.09
CA ILE A 102 6.72 16.81 4.80
C ILE A 102 7.30 15.62 4.03
N GLY A 103 7.03 14.40 4.50
CA GLY A 103 7.55 13.16 3.91
C GLY A 103 6.57 12.43 2.97
N GLY A 104 5.32 12.85 2.92
CA GLY A 104 4.31 12.28 2.03
C GLY A 104 4.06 13.15 0.81
N ASN A 105 3.46 12.57 -0.24
CA ASN A 105 3.03 13.28 -1.45
C ASN A 105 1.80 14.19 -1.18
N LEU A 106 1.77 14.86 -0.03
CA LEU A 106 0.69 15.71 0.45
C LEU A 106 1.24 17.10 0.73
N THR A 107 0.67 18.11 0.08
CA THR A 107 1.00 19.50 0.33
C THR A 107 -0.02 20.09 1.30
N CYS A 108 0.43 20.45 2.49
CA CYS A 108 -0.42 21.07 3.49
C CYS A 108 -0.46 22.61 3.32
N PRO A 109 -1.57 23.28 3.69
CA PRO A 109 -2.72 22.74 4.42
C PRO A 109 -3.68 21.92 3.56
N LEU A 110 -4.14 20.78 4.10
CA LEU A 110 -5.22 19.99 3.51
C LEU A 110 -6.56 20.70 3.79
N LYS A 111 -7.44 20.69 2.79
CA LYS A 111 -8.74 21.35 2.86
C LYS A 111 -9.85 20.39 3.23
N ALA A 112 -10.74 20.85 4.10
CA ALA A 112 -11.92 20.10 4.50
C ALA A 112 -12.72 19.65 3.26
N GLY A 113 -13.13 18.39 3.26
CA GLY A 113 -13.97 17.83 2.23
C GLY A 113 -13.25 17.42 0.93
N GLN A 114 -11.94 17.67 0.79
CA GLN A 114 -11.17 17.21 -0.37
C GLN A 114 -10.60 15.80 -0.13
N THR A 115 -10.55 14.99 -1.19
CA THR A 115 -9.98 13.64 -1.10
C THR A 115 -8.46 13.69 -1.30
N TYR A 116 -7.73 13.09 -0.37
CA TYR A 116 -6.28 12.95 -0.44
C TYR A 116 -5.87 11.48 -0.37
N TYR A 117 -4.69 11.19 -0.95
CA TYR A 117 -4.11 9.86 -0.96
C TYR A 117 -2.72 9.88 -0.34
N TYR A 118 -2.60 9.33 0.86
CA TYR A 118 -1.31 9.14 1.51
C TYR A 118 -0.75 7.77 1.15
N SER A 119 0.52 7.68 0.76
CA SER A 119 1.18 6.40 0.45
C SER A 119 2.48 6.26 1.23
N GLN A 120 2.75 5.07 1.76
CA GLN A 120 3.95 4.77 2.54
C GLN A 120 4.44 3.34 2.29
N SER A 121 5.75 3.17 2.13
CA SER A 121 6.40 1.85 2.13
C SER A 121 6.65 1.39 3.56
N VAL A 122 6.42 0.10 3.84
CA VAL A 122 6.61 -0.49 5.17
C VAL A 122 7.56 -1.67 5.08
N LYS A 123 8.78 -1.51 5.60
CA LYS A 123 9.80 -2.57 5.61
C LYS A 123 9.46 -3.66 6.64
N ILE A 124 9.20 -4.88 6.18
CA ILE A 124 8.88 -6.02 7.03
C ILE A 124 10.18 -6.77 7.34
N LEU A 125 10.69 -6.61 8.55
CA LEU A 125 11.95 -7.22 8.97
C LEU A 125 11.87 -8.77 9.07
N HIS A 126 13.01 -9.46 8.95
CA HIS A 126 13.05 -10.92 8.95
C HIS A 126 12.77 -11.53 10.33
N GLU A 127 13.02 -10.75 11.38
CA GLU A 127 12.89 -11.08 12.79
C GLU A 127 11.41 -11.16 13.23
N TYR A 128 10.49 -10.53 12.49
CA TYR A 128 9.07 -10.56 12.81
C TYR A 128 8.49 -11.98 12.76
N PRO A 129 7.64 -12.42 13.70
CA PRO A 129 7.19 -13.81 13.81
C PRO A 129 6.46 -14.36 12.56
N LYS A 130 6.60 -15.66 12.31
CA LYS A 130 5.98 -16.41 11.20
C LYS A 130 4.59 -16.85 11.65
N GLY A 131 3.57 -16.71 10.80
CA GLY A 131 2.27 -17.33 11.02
C GLY A 131 1.25 -16.54 11.85
N GLY A 132 1.53 -15.28 12.22
CA GLY A 132 0.52 -14.40 12.82
C GLY A 132 -0.38 -13.75 11.77
N ARG A 133 -1.68 -13.59 12.05
CA ARG A 133 -2.52 -12.60 11.36
C ARG A 133 -2.05 -11.20 11.79
N SER A 134 -0.93 -10.75 11.24
CA SER A 134 -0.40 -9.42 11.52
C SER A 134 -1.27 -8.38 10.81
N SER A 135 -2.17 -7.75 11.54
CA SER A 135 -2.90 -6.57 11.05
C SER A 135 -2.09 -5.32 11.39
N GLN A 136 -1.67 -4.57 10.38
CA GLN A 136 -1.14 -3.23 10.59
C GLN A 136 -2.31 -2.27 10.80
N LEU A 137 -2.23 -1.45 11.84
CA LEU A 137 -3.11 -0.32 12.08
C LEU A 137 -2.33 0.94 11.70
N ALA A 138 -2.79 1.64 10.66
CA ALA A 138 -2.37 3.00 10.38
C ALA A 138 -3.33 3.95 11.09
N SER A 139 -2.80 4.85 11.91
CA SER A 139 -3.55 5.93 12.56
C SER A 139 -3.01 7.26 12.08
N GLN A 140 -3.89 8.08 11.51
CA GLN A 140 -3.64 9.46 11.12
C GLN A 140 -4.34 10.36 12.15
N ARG A 141 -3.58 11.19 12.85
CA ARG A 141 -4.12 12.09 13.88
C ARG A 141 -4.03 13.54 13.45
#